data_AF-A0AAW2F7T3-F1
#
_entry.id   AF-A0AAW2F7T3-F1
#
_cell.length_a   1.000
_cell.length_b   1.000
_cell.length_c   1.000
_cell.angle_alpha   90.00
_cell.angle_beta   90.00
_cell.angle_gamma   90.00
#
_symmetry.space_group_name_H-M   'P 1'
#
loop_
_entity.id
_entity.type
_entity.pdbx_description
1 polymer ?
#
loop_
_entity_poly.entity_id
_entity_poly.type
_entity_poly.pdbx_seq_one_letter_code
_entity_poly.pdbx_strand_id
1 'polypeptide(L)'
;MTIYRLLENEFERKGINGRECLKKSICETAMMPLEDEGLVGELLHLLLTPRETDTPLNSEYLQALEFGRGHHDCSRIYSTCPPGQGILDQISKII
;
A
#
# COMPACT_ATOMS: atom_id res chain seq x y z
N MET A 1 2.88 -3.54 18.06
CA MET A 1 1.94 -3.53 16.92
C MET A 1 2.49 -2.54 15.91
N THR A 2 2.72 -2.95 14.67
CA THR A 2 3.15 -2.05 13.59
C THR A 2 1.93 -1.44 12.89
N ILE A 3 2.10 -0.28 12.27
CA ILE A 3 1.06 0.37 11.46
C ILE A 3 0.54 -0.55 10.35
N TYR A 4 1.41 -1.39 9.77
CA TYR A 4 1.02 -2.36 8.75
C TYR A 4 0.01 -3.38 9.24
N ARG A 5 0.11 -3.87 10.47
CA ARG A 5 -0.93 -4.76 11.02
C ARG A 5 -2.27 -4.06 11.17
N LEU A 6 -2.27 -2.75 11.48
CA LEU A 6 -3.52 -1.99 11.54
C LEU A 6 -4.15 -1.89 10.14
N LEU A 7 -3.34 -1.57 9.12
CA LEU A 7 -3.80 -1.48 7.74
C LEU A 7 -4.26 -2.83 7.18
N GLU A 8 -3.52 -3.91 7.43
CA GLU A 8 -3.93 -5.28 7.07
C GLU A 8 -5.30 -5.61 7.68
N ASN A 9 -5.48 -5.37 8.98
CA ASN A 9 -6.74 -5.65 9.68
C ASN A 9 -7.92 -4.87 9.08
N GLU A 10 -7.72 -3.62 8.65
CA GLU A 10 -8.78 -2.82 8.04
C GLU A 10 -9.24 -3.39 6.69
N PHE A 11 -8.32 -3.96 5.92
CA PHE A 11 -8.69 -4.72 4.73
C PHE A 11 -9.35 -6.05 5.09
N GLU A 12 -8.85 -6.79 6.08
CA GLU A 12 -9.45 -8.05 6.53
C GLU A 12 -10.90 -7.87 7.02
N ARG A 13 -11.21 -6.75 7.70
CA ARG A 13 -12.58 -6.39 8.09
C ARG A 13 -13.54 -6.26 6.91
N LYS A 14 -13.02 -5.99 5.71
CA LYS A 14 -13.79 -5.93 4.45
C LYS A 14 -13.90 -7.29 3.76
N GLY A 15 -13.37 -8.36 4.36
CA GLY A 15 -13.44 -9.72 3.82
C GLY A 15 -12.46 -10.01 2.68
N ILE A 16 -11.38 -9.24 2.57
CA ILE A 16 -10.35 -9.39 1.53
C ILE A 16 -8.98 -9.71 2.16
N ASN A 17 -8.04 -10.15 1.33
CA ASN A 17 -6.67 -10.45 1.78
C ASN A 17 -5.92 -9.16 2.11
N GLY A 18 -5.87 -8.80 3.39
CA GLY A 18 -5.31 -7.52 3.82
C GLY A 18 -3.83 -7.35 3.55
N ARG A 19 -3.06 -8.44 3.62
CA ARG A 19 -1.64 -8.42 3.29
C ARG A 19 -1.39 -8.12 1.82
N GLU A 20 -2.14 -8.77 0.95
CA GLU A 20 -2.01 -8.57 -0.49
C GLU A 20 -2.48 -7.18 -0.91
N CYS A 21 -3.56 -6.67 -0.32
CA CYS A 21 -4.04 -5.32 -0.58
C CYS A 21 -3.11 -4.22 -0.03
N LEU A 22 -2.45 -4.46 1.11
CA LEU A 22 -1.44 -3.55 1.60
C LEU A 22 -0.20 -3.53 0.70
N LYS A 23 0.28 -4.70 0.24
CA LYS A 23 1.37 -4.78 -0.75
C LYS A 23 1.02 -4.06 -2.05
N LYS A 24 -0.19 -4.28 -2.58
CA LYS A 24 -0.70 -3.56 -3.75
C LYS A 24 -0.67 -2.05 -3.55
N SER A 25 -1.16 -1.57 -2.40
CA SER A 25 -1.20 -0.15 -2.04
C SER A 25 0.20 0.48 -1.98
N ILE A 26 1.17 -0.21 -1.40
CA ILE A 26 2.58 0.22 -1.35
C ILE A 26 3.16 0.31 -2.75
N CYS A 27 2.95 -0.72 -3.57
CA CYS A 27 3.42 -0.78 -4.95
C CYS A 27 2.84 0.37 -5.79
N GLU A 28 1.52 0.62 -5.70
CA GLU A 28 0.84 1.69 -6.42
C GLU A 28 1.32 3.09 -5.99
N THR A 29 1.44 3.31 -4.69
CA THR A 29 1.94 4.59 -4.13
C THR A 29 3.39 4.86 -4.53
N ALA A 30 4.19 3.81 -4.73
CA ALA A 30 5.57 3.92 -5.16
C ALA A 30 5.74 4.19 -6.66
N MET A 31 4.76 3.81 -7.49
CA MET A 31 4.70 4.21 -8.91
C MET A 31 4.31 5.67 -9.08
N MET A 32 3.37 6.15 -8.26
CA MET A 32 2.83 7.51 -8.32
C MET A 32 2.89 8.15 -6.93
N PRO A 33 3.99 8.83 -6.58
CA PRO A 33 4.14 9.48 -5.28
C PRO A 33 3.03 10.50 -5.04
N LEU A 34 2.39 10.44 -3.87
CA LEU A 34 1.28 11.32 -3.47
C LEU A 34 1.74 12.65 -2.86
N GLU A 35 3.01 13.01 -3.01
CA GLU A 35 3.64 14.15 -2.33
C GLU A 35 2.98 15.49 -2.70
N ASP A 36 2.35 15.57 -3.86
CA ASP A 36 1.64 16.76 -4.35
C ASP A 36 0.14 16.79 -3.98
N GLU A 37 -0.40 15.77 -3.31
CA GLU A 37 -1.83 15.63 -2.96
C GLU A 37 -2.16 16.25 -1.57
N GLY A 38 -1.34 17.22 -1.13
CA GLY A 38 -1.48 17.90 0.16
C GLY A 38 -1.23 16.98 1.37
N LEU A 39 -1.77 17.37 2.54
CA LEU A 39 -1.45 16.70 3.82
C LEU A 39 -1.84 15.22 3.84
N VAL A 40 -2.95 14.85 3.20
CA VAL A 40 -3.40 13.46 3.16
C VAL A 40 -2.45 12.63 2.29
N GLY A 41 -2.03 13.17 1.14
CA GLY A 41 -1.03 12.54 0.27
C GLY A 41 0.31 12.32 0.98
N GLU A 42 0.82 13.34 1.66
CA GLU A 42 2.07 13.26 2.42
C GLU A 42 1.98 12.21 3.55
N LEU A 43 0.86 12.17 4.27
CA LEU A 43 0.65 11.17 5.30
C LEU A 43 0.61 9.75 4.73
N LEU A 44 -0.09 9.54 3.61
CA LEU A 44 -0.13 8.23 2.94
C LEU A 44 1.25 7.82 2.43
N HIS A 45 1.99 8.75 1.83
CA HIS A 45 3.37 8.50 1.40
C HIS A 45 4.24 8.03 2.58
N LEU A 46 4.15 8.69 3.74
CA LEU A 46 4.88 8.28 4.94
C LEU A 46 4.48 6.90 5.45
N LEU A 47 3.18 6.58 5.48
CA LEU A 47 2.69 5.31 5.98
C LEU A 47 2.98 4.15 5.02
N LEU A 48 3.02 4.40 3.71
CA LEU A 48 3.15 3.38 2.66
C LEU A 48 4.56 3.28 2.07
N THR A 49 5.55 3.98 2.66
CA THR A 49 6.96 3.88 2.25
C THR A 49 7.76 3.13 3.33
N PRO A 50 7.86 1.79 3.25
CA PRO A 50 8.64 1.02 4.22
C PRO A 50 10.13 1.37 4.15
N ARG A 51 10.81 1.37 5.30
CA ARG A 51 12.27 1.52 5.38
C ARG A 51 12.93 0.20 5.78
N GLU A 52 14.18 0.02 5.39
CA GLU A 52 14.97 -1.17 5.74
C GLU A 52 15.14 -1.34 7.27
N THR A 53 15.09 -0.23 8.01
CA THR A 53 15.21 -0.20 9.47
C THR A 53 14.01 -0.80 10.21
N ASP A 54 12.89 -0.99 9.53
CA ASP A 54 11.59 -1.29 10.14
C ASP A 54 11.34 -2.82 10.29
N THR A 55 12.41 -3.58 10.59
CA THR A 55 12.45 -5.06 10.73
C THR A 55 11.39 -5.68 11.67
N PRO A 56 11.00 -6.98 11.51
CA PRO A 56 11.24 -7.94 10.42
C PRO A 56 10.03 -8.18 9.48
N LEU A 57 8.88 -7.53 9.71
CA LEU A 57 7.65 -7.68 8.90
C LEU A 57 7.73 -7.05 7.50
N ASN A 58 8.91 -6.60 7.08
CA ASN A 58 9.08 -5.63 6.02
C ASN A 58 9.66 -6.15 4.72
N SER A 59 10.16 -7.39 4.64
CA SER A 59 10.76 -7.89 3.40
C SER A 59 9.76 -7.92 2.23
N GLU A 60 8.53 -8.39 2.48
CA GLU A 60 7.49 -8.42 1.45
C GLU A 60 6.98 -7.02 1.07
N TYR A 61 6.97 -6.08 2.01
CA TYR A 61 6.56 -4.70 1.77
C TYR A 61 7.64 -3.89 1.06
N LEU A 62 8.92 -4.12 1.38
CA LEU A 62 10.05 -3.56 0.64
C LEU A 62 10.08 -4.07 -0.80
N GLN A 63 9.81 -5.36 -1.01
CA GLN A 63 9.67 -5.89 -2.36
C GLN A 63 8.52 -5.23 -3.13
N ALA A 64 7.37 -4.97 -2.47
CA ALA A 64 6.27 -4.23 -3.10
C ALA A 64 6.68 -2.80 -3.49
N LEU A 65 7.43 -2.12 -2.62
CA LEU A 65 8.01 -0.80 -2.89
C LEU A 65 8.95 -0.83 -4.10
N GLU A 66 9.81 -1.86 -4.21
CA GLU A 66 10.73 -2.05 -5.34
C GLU A 66 9.98 -2.29 -6.65
N PHE A 67 8.92 -3.12 -6.65
CA PHE A 67 8.10 -3.34 -7.84
C PHE A 67 7.44 -2.05 -8.32
N GLY A 68 6.92 -1.24 -7.40
CA GLY A 68 6.34 0.05 -7.75
C GLY A 68 7.37 1.03 -8.31
N ARG A 69 8.56 1.15 -7.69
CA ARG A 69 9.67 1.95 -8.23
C ARG A 69 10.13 1.47 -9.61
N GLY A 70 10.08 0.17 -9.85
CA GLY A 70 10.36 -0.46 -11.14
C GLY A 70 9.24 -0.30 -12.19
N HIS A 71 8.15 0.39 -11.87
CA HIS A 71 6.98 0.58 -12.75
C HIS A 71 6.37 -0.74 -13.24
N HIS A 72 6.41 -1.77 -12.39
CA HIS A 72 5.75 -3.04 -12.68
C HIS A 72 4.22 -2.92 -12.51
N ASP A 73 3.46 -3.77 -13.20
CA ASP A 73 2.01 -3.84 -13.04
C ASP A 73 1.62 -4.43 -11.67
N CYS A 74 1.44 -3.54 -10.69
CA CYS A 74 1.06 -3.90 -9.32
C CYS A 74 -0.29 -4.63 -9.24
N SER A 75 -1.24 -4.32 -10.14
CA SER A 75 -2.55 -5.00 -10.18
C SER A 75 -2.41 -6.45 -10.64
N ARG A 76 -1.48 -6.72 -11.56
CA ARG A 76 -1.16 -8.08 -11.99
C ARG A 76 -0.36 -8.84 -10.94
N ILE A 77 0.63 -8.21 -10.30
CA ILE A 77 1.46 -8.84 -9.27
C ILE A 77 0.61 -9.21 -8.05
N TYR A 78 -0.23 -8.29 -7.57
CA TYR A 78 -1.09 -8.48 -6.39
C TYR A 78 -2.55 -8.72 -6.78
N SER A 79 -2.77 -9.68 -7.68
CA SER A 79 -4.07 -9.99 -8.28
C SER A 79 -5.12 -10.56 -7.31
N THR A 80 -4.68 -11.01 -6.13
CA THR A 80 -5.57 -11.48 -5.06
C THR A 80 -6.25 -10.33 -4.32
N CYS A 81 -5.74 -9.10 -4.44
CA CYS A 81 -6.42 -7.91 -4.01
C CYS A 81 -7.38 -7.42 -5.11
N PRO A 82 -8.71 -7.41 -4.86
CA PRO A 82 -9.67 -7.01 -5.88
C PRO A 82 -9.44 -5.58 -6.38
N PRO A 83 -9.82 -5.27 -7.63
CA PRO A 83 -9.83 -3.89 -8.13
C PRO A 83 -10.69 -2.98 -7.25
N GLY A 84 -10.29 -1.73 -7.05
CA GLY A 84 -11.06 -0.77 -6.25
C GLY A 84 -10.95 -0.96 -4.72
N GLN A 85 -10.08 -1.86 -4.27
CA GLN A 85 -9.84 -2.15 -2.86
C GLN A 85 -8.44 -1.72 -2.39
N GLY A 86 -7.64 -1.07 -3.24
CA GLY A 86 -6.41 -0.41 -2.80
C GLY A 86 -6.74 0.75 -1.85
N ILE A 87 -5.79 1.15 -1.02
CA ILE A 87 -6.01 2.27 -0.08
C ILE A 87 -6.35 3.57 -0.83
N LEU A 88 -5.77 3.76 -2.02
CA LEU A 88 -6.01 4.93 -2.86
C LEU A 88 -7.45 4.97 -3.39
N ASP A 89 -7.98 3.82 -3.82
CA ASP A 89 -9.37 3.70 -4.29
C ASP A 89 -10.41 4.04 -3.22
N GLN A 90 -10.06 3.84 -1.95
CA GLN A 90 -10.93 4.11 -0.81
C GLN A 90 -10.93 5.59 -0.43
N ILE A 91 -9.79 6.26 -0.59
CA ILE A 91 -9.62 7.67 -0.22
C ILE A 91 -10.16 8.58 -1.32
N SER A 92 -10.04 8.20 -2.60
CA SER A 92 -10.64 8.92 -3.73
C SER A 92 -12.18 8.98 -3.72
N LYS A 93 -12.86 8.27 -2.81
CA LYS A 93 -14.31 8.40 -2.60
C LYS A 93 -14.70 9.46 -1.55
N ILE A 94 -13.71 9.98 -0.83
CA ILE A 94 -13.88 10.93 0.27
C ILE A 94 -13.55 12.37 -0.19
N ILE A 95 -12.79 12.51 -1.27
CA ILE A 95 -12.43 13.78 -1.91
C ILE A 95 -13.37 14.08 -3.09
#